data_AF-A0A7X3NPI5-F1
#
_entry.id   AF-A0A7X3NPI5-F1
#
_cell.length_a   1.000
_cell.length_b   1.000
_cell.length_c   1.000
_cell.angle_alpha   90.00
_cell.angle_beta   90.00
_cell.angle_gamma   90.00
#
_symmetry.space_group_name_H-M   'P 1'
#
loop_
_entity.id
_entity.type
_entity.pdbx_description
1 polymer ?
#
loop_
_entity_poly.entity_id
_entity_poly.type
_entity_poly.pdbx_seq_one_letter_code
_entity_poly.pdbx_strand_id
1 'polypeptide(L)'
;MIETLNEKFVNTWVLLRELPELISGAKGEMPSLVATKMQQHYTDSVDILALTPDAEVIMHQPESALPYRNQSQAYLTVLKHSVAAFEGRRTRVGKRSKLDGNPISLGTALMEVLHVYGASSTDTPDDTVVKIDTTPFESGGILHIEIQVGAGEAVGTFELFHDDTELPSTEGTDAALDGAWDVSPGSIGHIFHNFRRGRCFKLVATGADDQKANAFLARVSVVSHY
;
A
#
# COMPACT_ATOMS: atom_id res chain seq x y z
N MET A 1 13.28 21.38 12.94
CA MET A 1 13.24 20.26 11.97
C MET A 1 13.17 18.91 12.68
N ILE A 2 14.12 18.58 13.56
CA ILE A 2 14.03 17.38 14.42
C ILE A 2 12.84 17.47 15.38
N GLU A 3 12.57 18.66 15.94
CA GLU A 3 11.39 18.91 16.80
C GLU A 3 10.07 18.54 16.11
N THR A 4 9.88 18.94 14.85
CA THR A 4 8.66 18.61 14.06
C THR A 4 8.51 17.11 13.79
N LEU A 5 9.61 16.37 13.66
CA LEU A 5 9.55 14.91 13.49
C LEU A 5 9.21 14.22 14.82
N ASN A 6 9.73 14.71 15.94
CA ASN A 6 9.40 14.20 17.27
C ASN A 6 7.93 14.43 17.65
N GLU A 7 7.30 15.48 17.09
CA GLU A 7 5.86 15.73 17.26
C GLU A 7 4.98 14.78 16.41
N LYS A 8 5.51 14.28 15.30
CA LYS A 8 4.75 13.54 14.28
C LYS A 8 4.99 12.03 14.32
N PHE A 9 6.07 11.57 14.94
CA PHE A 9 6.42 10.17 15.02
C PHE A 9 6.64 9.70 16.45
N VAL A 10 6.16 8.48 16.72
CA VAL A 10 6.68 7.64 17.78
C VAL A 10 7.59 6.60 17.12
N ASN A 11 8.90 6.73 17.32
CA ASN A 11 9.87 5.75 16.81
C ASN A 11 10.05 4.63 17.83
N THR A 12 9.95 3.39 17.37
CA THR A 12 10.26 2.19 18.16
C THR A 12 11.00 1.18 17.31
N TRP A 13 11.62 0.21 17.97
CA TRP A 13 12.37 -0.88 17.35
C TRP A 13 11.80 -2.16 17.91
N VAL A 14 11.53 -3.13 17.05
CA VAL A 14 11.01 -4.44 17.45
C VAL A 14 11.91 -5.50 16.87
N LEU A 15 12.37 -6.42 17.70
CA LEU A 15 13.15 -7.54 17.20
C LEU A 15 12.20 -8.61 16.67
N LEU A 16 12.58 -9.27 15.56
CA LEU A 16 11.77 -10.31 14.94
C LEU A 16 11.36 -11.42 15.93
N ARG A 17 12.26 -11.78 16.86
CA ARG A 17 12.01 -12.78 17.90
C ARG A 17 10.94 -12.37 18.93
N GLU A 18 10.64 -11.08 19.03
CA GLU A 18 9.67 -10.51 19.97
C GLU A 18 8.27 -10.44 19.35
N LEU A 19 8.14 -10.52 18.02
CA LEU A 19 6.84 -10.47 17.33
C LEU A 19 5.85 -11.53 17.82
N PRO A 20 6.21 -12.82 18.00
CA PRO A 20 5.25 -13.81 18.47
C PRO A 20 4.65 -13.47 19.84
N GLU A 21 5.47 -12.94 20.75
CA GLU A 21 5.03 -12.51 22.08
C GLU A 21 4.16 -11.25 22.00
N LEU A 22 4.50 -10.30 21.12
CA LEU A 22 3.69 -9.09 20.93
C LEU A 22 2.34 -9.40 20.27
N ILE A 23 2.29 -10.34 19.34
CA ILE A 23 1.06 -10.77 18.67
C ILE A 23 0.15 -11.51 19.67
N SER A 24 0.70 -12.45 20.43
CA SER A 24 -0.09 -13.35 21.29
C SER A 24 -0.30 -12.87 22.72
N GLY A 25 0.58 -12.00 23.23
CA GLY A 25 0.69 -11.67 24.64
C GLY A 25 0.66 -10.17 24.97
N ALA A 26 0.61 -9.28 23.97
CA ALA A 26 0.49 -7.85 24.27
C ALA A 26 -0.89 -7.51 24.86
N LYS A 27 -0.89 -6.71 25.93
CA LYS A 27 -2.13 -6.18 26.50
C LYS A 27 -2.72 -5.11 25.56
N GLY A 28 -3.77 -5.48 24.85
CA GLY A 28 -4.56 -4.58 24.00
C GLY A 28 -4.52 -4.96 22.53
N GLU A 29 -5.61 -4.67 21.84
CA GLU A 29 -5.82 -5.01 20.42
C GLU A 29 -4.80 -4.31 19.50
N MET A 30 -4.46 -3.04 19.81
CA MET A 30 -3.56 -2.24 18.97
C MET A 30 -2.11 -2.73 18.93
N PRO A 31 -1.43 -3.04 20.05
CA PRO A 31 -0.08 -3.64 19.99
C PRO A 31 -0.02 -4.95 19.20
N SER A 32 -1.02 -5.82 19.35
CA SER A 32 -1.11 -7.07 18.59
C SER A 32 -1.31 -6.81 17.09
N LEU A 33 -2.17 -5.84 16.75
CA LEU A 33 -2.40 -5.41 15.38
C LEU A 33 -1.12 -4.84 14.74
N VAL A 34 -0.42 -3.94 15.43
CA VAL A 34 0.86 -3.37 14.97
C VAL A 34 1.90 -4.46 14.75
N ALA A 35 2.06 -5.38 15.70
CA ALA A 35 3.01 -6.49 15.58
C ALA A 35 2.65 -7.44 14.42
N THR A 36 1.36 -7.69 14.21
CA THR A 36 0.85 -8.49 13.08
C THR A 36 1.16 -7.80 11.75
N LYS A 37 0.91 -6.49 11.64
CA LYS A 37 1.24 -5.70 10.45
C LYS A 37 2.74 -5.68 10.18
N MET A 38 3.56 -5.50 11.21
CA MET A 38 5.02 -5.61 11.07
C MET A 38 5.43 -6.99 10.54
N GLN A 39 4.85 -8.08 11.06
CA GLN A 39 5.16 -9.44 10.60
C GLN A 39 4.75 -9.67 9.13
N GLN A 40 3.58 -9.16 8.72
CA GLN A 40 3.07 -9.31 7.34
C GLN A 40 3.93 -8.59 6.30
N HIS A 41 4.52 -7.46 6.68
CA HIS A 41 5.24 -6.57 5.76
C HIS A 41 6.76 -6.62 5.90
N TYR A 42 7.29 -7.52 6.74
CA TYR A 42 8.72 -7.71 6.91
C TYR A 42 9.32 -8.48 5.72
N THR A 43 10.39 -7.94 5.13
CA THR A 43 11.05 -8.53 3.96
C THR A 43 12.55 -8.73 4.14
N ASP A 44 13.20 -7.92 4.97
CA ASP A 44 14.64 -7.99 5.24
C ASP A 44 14.91 -7.95 6.75
N SER A 45 16.12 -8.36 7.16
CA SER A 45 16.56 -8.44 8.56
C SER A 45 16.54 -7.10 9.31
N VAL A 46 16.46 -5.99 8.58
CA VAL A 46 16.24 -4.65 9.13
C VAL A 46 15.40 -3.83 8.14
N ASP A 47 14.12 -3.65 8.47
CA ASP A 47 13.18 -2.82 7.72
C ASP A 47 12.75 -1.59 8.51
N ILE A 48 12.58 -0.47 7.81
CA ILE A 48 11.94 0.74 8.32
C ILE A 48 10.51 0.71 7.81
N LEU A 49 9.55 0.65 8.73
CA LEU A 49 8.13 0.70 8.45
C LEU A 49 7.53 1.94 9.11
N ALA A 50 6.78 2.74 8.36
CA ALA A 50 5.91 3.77 8.95
C ALA A 50 4.46 3.32 8.84
N LEU A 51 3.76 3.49 9.96
CA LEU A 51 2.36 3.14 10.12
C LEU A 51 1.53 4.38 10.47
N THR A 52 0.25 4.39 10.10
CA THR A 52 -0.74 5.34 10.63
C THR A 52 -1.08 5.00 12.09
N PRO A 53 -1.79 5.88 12.83
CA PRO A 53 -2.32 5.55 14.15
C PRO A 53 -3.20 4.29 14.18
N ASP A 54 -3.86 3.97 13.06
CA ASP A 54 -4.73 2.80 12.88
C ASP A 54 -3.95 1.57 12.37
N ALA A 55 -2.61 1.61 12.46
CA ALA A 55 -1.69 0.55 12.06
C ALA A 55 -1.68 0.21 10.55
N GLU A 56 -2.11 1.14 9.69
CA GLU A 56 -2.00 0.97 8.24
C GLU A 56 -0.58 1.31 7.78
N VAL A 57 -0.03 0.51 6.87
CA VAL A 57 1.31 0.77 6.31
C VAL A 57 1.25 1.95 5.35
N ILE A 58 2.09 2.95 5.58
CA ILE A 58 2.23 4.12 4.67
C ILE A 58 3.59 4.17 4.00
N MET A 59 4.59 3.48 4.53
CA MET A 59 5.91 3.38 3.94
C MET A 59 6.64 2.15 4.47
N HIS A 60 7.37 1.49 3.58
CA HIS A 60 8.29 0.42 3.88
C HIS A 60 9.61 0.69 3.17
N GLN A 61 10.73 0.53 3.87
CA GLN A 61 12.06 0.82 3.37
C GLN A 61 13.08 -0.10 4.06
N PRO A 62 13.63 -1.10 3.37
CA PRO A 62 14.77 -1.85 3.88
C PRO A 62 15.95 -0.93 4.19
N GLU A 63 16.60 -1.13 5.34
CA GLU A 63 17.78 -0.36 5.73
C GLU A 63 18.93 -0.58 4.73
N SER A 64 19.05 -1.81 4.23
CA SER A 64 20.02 -2.24 3.23
C SER A 64 19.92 -1.45 1.92
N ALA A 65 18.73 -0.93 1.61
CA ALA A 65 18.47 -0.09 0.43
C ALA A 65 18.75 1.41 0.68
N LEU A 66 19.14 1.81 1.89
CA LEU A 66 19.56 3.19 2.17
C LEU A 66 20.99 3.45 1.66
N PRO A 67 21.28 4.64 1.11
CA PRO A 67 22.62 5.00 0.69
C PRO A 67 23.60 5.10 1.87
N TYR A 68 24.61 4.22 1.89
CA TYR A 68 25.63 4.11 2.96
C TYR A 68 26.40 5.39 3.29
N ARG A 69 26.55 6.33 2.34
CA ARG A 69 27.37 7.53 2.56
C ARG A 69 26.72 8.56 3.51
N ASN A 70 25.42 8.47 3.78
CA ASN A 70 24.74 9.37 4.72
C ASN A 70 23.40 8.79 5.23
N GLN A 71 23.48 7.70 6.00
CA GLN A 71 22.31 6.95 6.46
C GLN A 71 21.34 7.81 7.30
N SER A 72 21.83 8.71 8.17
CA SER A 72 20.97 9.58 8.96
C SER A 72 20.16 10.54 8.09
N GLN A 73 20.77 11.12 7.06
CA GLN A 73 20.05 11.98 6.12
C GLN A 73 19.06 11.17 5.27
N ALA A 74 19.39 9.93 4.90
CA ALA A 74 18.48 9.05 4.18
C ALA A 74 17.30 8.62 5.05
N TYR A 75 17.51 8.39 6.34
CA TYR A 75 16.45 8.09 7.30
C TYR A 75 15.52 9.29 7.53
N LEU A 76 16.07 10.50 7.73
CA LEU A 76 15.27 11.74 7.78
C LEU A 76 14.53 11.98 6.46
N THR A 77 15.18 11.60 5.36
CA THR A 77 14.64 11.31 4.03
C THR A 77 13.23 10.75 4.08
N VAL A 78 13.26 9.49 4.52
CA VAL A 78 12.20 8.51 4.66
C VAL A 78 11.08 9.01 5.57
N LEU A 79 11.42 9.49 6.77
CA LEU A 79 10.43 10.03 7.71
C LEU A 79 9.65 11.21 7.12
N LYS A 80 10.30 12.14 6.41
CA LYS A 80 9.59 13.27 5.79
C LYS A 80 8.57 12.83 4.76
N HIS A 81 8.89 11.80 3.98
CA HIS A 81 7.95 11.31 2.97
C HIS A 81 6.80 10.53 3.61
N SER A 82 7.03 9.83 4.72
CA SER A 82 5.93 9.23 5.50
C SER A 82 4.97 10.29 6.02
N VAL A 83 5.46 11.43 6.54
CA VAL A 83 4.57 12.55 6.93
C VAL A 83 3.82 13.10 5.73
N ALA A 84 4.52 13.29 4.60
CA ALA A 84 3.90 13.83 3.40
C ALA A 84 2.80 12.89 2.85
N ALA A 85 3.05 11.58 2.85
CA ALA A 85 2.09 10.54 2.51
C ALA A 85 0.89 10.56 3.45
N PHE A 86 1.13 10.58 4.76
CA PHE A 86 0.08 10.67 5.79
C PHE A 86 -0.77 11.95 5.66
N GLU A 87 -0.18 13.08 5.33
CA GLU A 87 -0.88 14.36 5.15
C GLU A 87 -1.49 14.54 3.74
N GLY A 88 -1.39 13.53 2.86
CA GLY A 88 -1.89 13.59 1.49
C GLY A 88 -1.17 14.62 0.60
N ARG A 89 0.05 15.05 0.97
CA ARG A 89 0.82 16.07 0.25
C ARG A 89 1.91 15.43 -0.61
N ARG A 90 1.82 15.59 -1.93
CA ARG A 90 2.91 15.20 -2.87
C ARG A 90 4.16 16.05 -2.65
N THR A 91 5.32 15.45 -2.39
CA THR A 91 6.61 16.13 -2.57
C THR A 91 7.00 16.07 -4.05
N ARG A 92 6.97 17.21 -4.76
CA ARG A 92 7.57 17.30 -6.10
C ARG A 92 9.08 17.15 -5.97
N VAL A 93 9.59 16.08 -6.56
CA VAL A 93 10.99 15.71 -6.55
C VAL A 93 11.79 16.64 -7.47
N GLY A 94 12.67 17.45 -6.87
CA GLY A 94 13.58 18.35 -7.58
C GLY A 94 14.83 17.61 -8.08
N LYS A 95 15.28 17.95 -9.29
CA LYS A 95 16.28 17.23 -10.12
C LYS A 95 17.72 17.05 -9.58
N ARG A 96 18.02 17.17 -8.27
CA ARG A 96 19.41 17.41 -7.80
C ARG A 96 19.97 16.58 -6.64
N SER A 97 19.31 15.55 -6.11
CA SER A 97 19.96 14.58 -5.21
C SER A 97 19.72 13.15 -5.67
N LYS A 98 20.64 12.22 -5.38
CA LYS A 98 20.42 10.78 -5.68
C LYS A 98 19.28 10.17 -4.85
N LEU A 99 18.88 10.85 -3.76
CA LEU A 99 17.64 10.60 -3.00
C LEU A 99 16.44 11.41 -3.54
N ASP A 100 16.69 12.40 -4.40
CA ASP A 100 15.69 13.21 -5.12
C ASP A 100 15.59 12.78 -6.60
N GLY A 101 16.08 11.60 -6.95
CA GLY A 101 15.90 10.98 -8.28
C GLY A 101 15.03 9.74 -8.20
N ASN A 102 15.03 9.11 -7.03
CA ASN A 102 14.07 8.11 -6.64
C ASN A 102 13.11 8.82 -5.70
N PRO A 103 11.82 9.01 -6.04
CA PRO A 103 10.86 9.18 -4.96
C PRO A 103 11.14 8.05 -3.97
N ILE A 104 11.19 8.35 -2.68
CA ILE A 104 11.19 7.34 -1.61
C ILE A 104 10.12 6.34 -2.03
N SER A 105 10.59 5.16 -2.43
CA SER A 105 9.94 4.48 -3.53
C SER A 105 8.74 3.77 -2.96
N LEU A 106 7.54 4.26 -3.30
CA LEU A 106 6.39 3.40 -3.53
C LEU A 106 6.68 2.38 -4.65
N GLY A 107 7.82 2.52 -5.35
CA GLY A 107 8.32 1.62 -6.36
C GLY A 107 8.66 2.33 -7.67
N THR A 108 9.14 1.57 -8.64
CA THR A 108 9.04 1.94 -10.05
C THR A 108 7.56 2.07 -10.40
N ALA A 109 7.15 3.27 -10.79
CA ALA A 109 5.78 3.53 -11.24
C ALA A 109 5.48 2.67 -12.46
N LEU A 110 4.38 1.92 -12.39
CA LEU A 110 3.93 1.03 -13.46
C LEU A 110 2.83 1.65 -14.30
N MET A 111 1.79 2.16 -13.63
CA MET A 111 0.63 2.72 -14.33
C MET A 111 -0.21 3.63 -13.42
N GLU A 112 -1.03 4.45 -14.06
CA GLU A 112 -2.09 5.24 -13.45
C GLU A 112 -3.38 4.98 -14.24
N VAL A 113 -4.47 4.65 -13.56
CA VAL A 113 -5.77 4.29 -14.16
C VAL A 113 -6.89 5.05 -13.46
N LEU A 114 -7.69 5.77 -14.24
CA LEU A 114 -8.96 6.38 -13.79
C LEU A 114 -10.10 5.52 -14.31
N HIS A 115 -10.97 5.03 -13.42
CA HIS A 115 -12.14 4.23 -13.81
C HIS A 115 -13.32 4.49 -12.88
N VAL A 116 -14.48 3.98 -13.25
CA VAL A 116 -15.74 4.01 -12.46
C VAL A 116 -16.01 2.62 -11.91
N TYR A 117 -16.67 2.52 -10.76
CA TYR A 117 -17.21 1.30 -10.17
C TYR A 117 -18.62 1.57 -9.61
N GLY A 118 -19.39 0.51 -9.41
CA GLY A 118 -20.80 0.60 -9.01
C GLY A 118 -21.76 0.73 -10.20
N ALA A 119 -23.06 0.74 -9.90
CA ALA A 119 -24.21 0.50 -10.78
C ALA A 119 -23.96 0.49 -12.31
N SER A 120 -24.09 -0.71 -12.91
CA SER A 120 -24.40 -0.88 -14.32
C SER A 120 -25.89 -0.61 -14.55
N SER A 121 -26.28 -0.01 -15.67
CA SER A 121 -27.69 0.06 -16.08
C SER A 121 -28.26 -1.29 -16.56
N THR A 122 -27.57 -2.40 -16.29
CA THR A 122 -27.92 -3.75 -16.72
C THR A 122 -27.77 -4.77 -15.59
N ASP A 123 -28.53 -5.87 -15.65
CA ASP A 123 -28.69 -6.89 -14.60
C ASP A 123 -27.42 -7.72 -14.26
N THR A 124 -26.22 -7.22 -14.59
CA THR A 124 -24.93 -7.83 -14.26
C THR A 124 -24.06 -6.81 -13.54
N PRO A 125 -23.49 -7.12 -12.36
CA PRO A 125 -22.52 -6.25 -11.71
C PRO A 125 -21.32 -6.02 -12.64
N ASP A 126 -21.09 -4.77 -13.04
CA ASP A 126 -19.89 -4.38 -13.78
C ASP A 126 -18.74 -4.22 -12.79
N ASP A 127 -18.19 -5.35 -12.35
CA ASP A 127 -16.93 -5.37 -11.63
C ASP A 127 -15.86 -4.75 -12.54
N THR A 128 -15.26 -3.66 -12.08
CA THR A 128 -14.18 -3.04 -12.85
C THR A 128 -12.89 -3.79 -12.60
N VAL A 129 -12.33 -4.37 -13.66
CA VAL A 129 -11.09 -5.15 -13.59
C VAL A 129 -9.96 -4.41 -14.28
N VAL A 130 -8.90 -4.08 -13.52
CA VAL A 130 -7.67 -3.46 -14.02
C VAL A 130 -6.54 -4.49 -14.00
N LYS A 131 -5.96 -4.80 -15.16
CA LYS A 131 -4.80 -5.69 -15.25
C LYS A 131 -3.51 -4.96 -14.91
N ILE A 132 -2.65 -5.60 -14.12
CA ILE A 132 -1.36 -5.08 -13.68
C ILE A 132 -0.27 -6.08 -14.10
N ASP A 133 0.64 -5.65 -14.97
CA ASP A 133 1.77 -6.47 -15.42
C ASP A 133 3.03 -6.13 -14.61
N THR A 134 3.46 -7.07 -13.76
CA THR A 134 4.73 -6.98 -13.02
C THR A 134 5.81 -7.90 -13.58
N THR A 135 5.61 -8.53 -14.75
CA THR A 135 6.58 -9.44 -15.36
C THR A 135 7.99 -8.87 -15.54
N PRO A 136 8.21 -7.55 -15.74
CA PRO A 136 9.57 -6.99 -15.78
C PRO A 136 10.36 -7.13 -14.46
N PHE A 137 9.69 -7.39 -13.33
CA PHE A 137 10.32 -7.54 -12.02
C PHE A 137 10.61 -9.01 -11.71
N GLU A 138 11.59 -9.59 -12.41
CA GLU A 138 11.88 -11.02 -12.35
C GLU A 138 12.21 -11.54 -10.94
N SER A 139 12.89 -10.73 -10.12
CA SER A 139 13.23 -11.04 -8.72
C SER A 139 12.08 -10.82 -7.73
N GLY A 140 10.91 -10.39 -8.21
CA GLY A 140 9.80 -10.03 -7.36
C GLY A 140 9.91 -8.62 -6.79
N GLY A 141 9.04 -8.32 -5.84
CA GLY A 141 8.97 -7.04 -5.17
C GLY A 141 7.71 -6.89 -4.33
N ILE A 142 7.47 -5.65 -3.92
CA ILE A 142 6.22 -5.24 -3.30
C ILE A 142 5.44 -4.41 -4.32
N LEU A 143 4.27 -4.92 -4.71
CA LEU A 143 3.28 -4.18 -5.49
C LEU A 143 2.52 -3.25 -4.55
N HIS A 144 2.57 -1.96 -4.82
CA HIS A 144 1.79 -0.94 -4.13
C HIS A 144 0.73 -0.36 -5.08
N ILE A 145 -0.50 -0.26 -4.59
CA ILE A 145 -1.62 0.37 -5.27
C ILE A 145 -2.22 1.43 -4.33
N GLU A 146 -2.08 2.70 -4.69
CA GLU A 146 -2.83 3.80 -4.07
C GLU A 146 -4.14 3.99 -4.82
N ILE A 147 -5.26 4.05 -4.11
CA ILE A 147 -6.59 4.15 -4.69
C ILE A 147 -7.24 5.40 -4.14
N GLN A 148 -7.33 6.44 -4.97
CA GLN A 148 -8.04 7.66 -4.60
C GLN A 148 -9.50 7.55 -5.05
N VAL A 149 -10.42 7.52 -4.10
CA VAL A 149 -11.86 7.44 -4.38
C VAL A 149 -12.44 8.83 -4.61
N GLY A 150 -13.29 8.95 -5.63
CA GLY A 150 -14.00 10.17 -5.98
C GLY A 150 -15.04 10.56 -4.93
N ALA A 151 -15.68 11.71 -5.15
CA ALA A 151 -16.70 12.25 -4.26
C ALA A 151 -18.13 11.73 -4.56
N GLY A 152 -18.26 10.65 -5.32
CA GLY A 152 -19.54 9.98 -5.55
C GLY A 152 -20.06 9.28 -4.29
N GLU A 153 -21.24 8.65 -4.38
CA GLU A 153 -21.92 8.12 -3.19
C GLU A 153 -21.50 6.70 -2.82
N ALA A 154 -20.90 5.94 -3.76
CA ALA A 154 -20.52 4.55 -3.51
C ALA A 154 -19.22 4.46 -2.69
N VAL A 155 -19.27 3.67 -1.61
CA VAL A 155 -18.10 3.13 -0.91
C VAL A 155 -17.45 2.06 -1.79
N GLY A 156 -16.13 2.12 -1.92
CA GLY A 156 -15.37 1.22 -2.80
C GLY A 156 -14.67 0.09 -2.05
N THR A 157 -14.73 -1.10 -2.62
CA THR A 157 -13.92 -2.25 -2.23
C THR A 157 -12.99 -2.59 -3.38
N PHE A 158 -11.71 -2.77 -3.09
CA PHE A 158 -10.66 -2.97 -4.06
C PHE A 158 -9.84 -4.19 -3.70
N GLU A 159 -9.84 -5.21 -4.56
CA GLU A 159 -9.26 -6.52 -4.25
C GLU A 159 -8.28 -6.95 -5.32
N LEU A 160 -7.13 -7.47 -4.91
CA LEU A 160 -6.08 -7.94 -5.79
C LEU A 160 -6.15 -9.45 -5.93
N PHE A 161 -6.11 -9.95 -7.16
CA PHE A 161 -6.09 -11.38 -7.47
C PHE A 161 -4.94 -11.70 -8.42
N HIS A 162 -4.61 -12.99 -8.53
CA HIS A 162 -3.84 -13.45 -9.68
C HIS A 162 -4.68 -13.29 -10.96
N ASP A 163 -4.02 -13.05 -12.10
CA ASP A 163 -4.70 -12.84 -13.39
C ASP A 163 -5.55 -14.07 -13.80
N ASP A 164 -5.15 -15.27 -13.40
CA ASP A 164 -5.80 -16.56 -13.70
C ASP A 164 -6.87 -16.99 -12.69
N THR A 165 -7.06 -16.25 -11.60
CA THR A 165 -8.13 -16.55 -10.63
C THR A 165 -9.49 -16.28 -11.27
N GLU A 166 -10.42 -17.23 -11.28
CA GLU A 166 -11.82 -16.93 -11.66
C GLU A 166 -12.45 -16.03 -10.58
N LEU A 167 -13.10 -14.94 -10.98
CA LEU A 167 -13.78 -14.09 -10.01
C LEU A 167 -15.02 -14.83 -9.50
N PRO A 168 -15.20 -14.96 -8.17
CA PRO A 168 -16.37 -15.63 -7.64
C PRO A 168 -17.64 -14.88 -8.06
N SER A 169 -18.65 -15.62 -8.53
CA SER A 169 -19.93 -15.05 -8.96
C SER A 169 -20.82 -14.56 -7.80
N THR A 170 -20.41 -14.82 -6.57
CA THR A 170 -21.11 -14.45 -5.32
C THR A 170 -20.12 -14.36 -4.16
N GLU A 171 -20.37 -13.41 -3.26
CA GLU A 171 -19.62 -13.07 -2.04
C GLU A 171 -18.71 -14.18 -1.50
N GLY A 172 -17.41 -13.98 -1.68
CA GLY A 172 -16.38 -14.86 -1.14
C GLY A 172 -15.01 -14.24 -1.37
N THR A 173 -14.45 -13.62 -0.33
CA THR A 173 -13.14 -12.93 -0.34
C THR A 173 -11.95 -13.88 -0.21
N ASP A 174 -12.19 -15.19 -0.09
CA ASP A 174 -11.15 -16.21 0.21
C ASP A 174 -10.06 -16.35 -0.86
N ALA A 175 -10.30 -15.84 -2.08
CA ALA A 175 -9.33 -15.88 -3.17
C ALA A 175 -8.51 -14.59 -3.34
N ALA A 176 -8.90 -13.49 -2.66
CA ALA A 176 -8.19 -12.23 -2.75
C ALA A 176 -6.80 -12.37 -2.10
N LEU A 177 -5.78 -11.90 -2.80
CA LEU A 177 -4.41 -11.89 -2.29
C LEU A 177 -4.22 -10.82 -1.22
N ASP A 178 -4.77 -9.63 -1.49
CA ASP A 178 -4.77 -8.46 -0.64
C ASP A 178 -5.90 -7.51 -1.09
N GLY A 179 -6.27 -6.53 -0.27
CA GLY A 179 -7.33 -5.60 -0.63
C GLY A 179 -7.41 -4.36 0.28
N ALA A 180 -8.22 -3.41 -0.17
CA ALA A 180 -8.66 -2.24 0.57
C ALA A 180 -10.19 -2.24 0.57
N TRP A 181 -10.79 -2.52 1.72
CA TRP A 181 -12.25 -2.64 1.89
C TRP A 181 -12.83 -1.36 2.47
N ASP A 182 -14.09 -1.09 2.15
CA ASP A 182 -14.87 0.02 2.72
C ASP A 182 -14.22 1.41 2.56
N VAL A 183 -13.52 1.64 1.44
CA VAL A 183 -12.87 2.92 1.16
C VAL A 183 -13.93 3.98 0.89
N SER A 184 -14.05 4.91 1.84
CA SER A 184 -15.08 5.95 1.83
C SER A 184 -14.88 6.96 0.68
N PRO A 185 -15.97 7.56 0.17
CA PRO A 185 -15.89 8.67 -0.78
C PRO A 185 -14.91 9.78 -0.35
N GLY A 186 -14.13 10.28 -1.32
CA GLY A 186 -13.11 11.30 -1.10
C GLY A 186 -11.88 10.86 -0.30
N SER A 187 -11.82 9.58 0.08
CA SER A 187 -10.70 9.02 0.86
C SER A 187 -9.71 8.30 -0.05
N ILE A 188 -8.61 7.84 0.54
CA ILE A 188 -7.56 7.08 -0.14
C ILE A 188 -7.43 5.71 0.52
N GLY A 189 -7.47 4.66 -0.28
CA GLY A 189 -7.15 3.28 0.11
C GLY A 189 -5.78 2.86 -0.39
N HIS A 190 -5.17 1.87 0.27
CA HIS A 190 -3.86 1.34 -0.10
C HIS A 190 -3.87 -0.18 -0.11
N ILE A 191 -3.26 -0.79 -1.14
CA ILE A 191 -2.99 -2.23 -1.21
C ILE A 191 -1.49 -2.42 -1.33
N PHE A 192 -0.94 -3.33 -0.52
CA PHE A 192 0.47 -3.74 -0.57
C PHE A 192 0.55 -5.25 -0.68
N HIS A 193 1.13 -5.75 -1.78
CA HIS A 193 1.23 -7.18 -2.04
C HIS A 193 2.67 -7.59 -2.33
N ASN A 194 3.23 -8.48 -1.52
CA ASN A 194 4.55 -9.06 -1.76
C ASN A 194 4.47 -10.19 -2.79
N PHE A 195 5.25 -10.10 -3.86
CA PHE A 195 5.35 -11.14 -4.86
C PHE A 195 6.80 -11.56 -5.09
N ARG A 196 7.03 -12.87 -5.22
CA ARG A 196 8.38 -13.45 -5.33
C ARG A 196 8.98 -13.39 -6.73
N ARG A 197 8.15 -13.21 -7.75
CA ARG A 197 8.54 -13.15 -9.17
C ARG A 197 7.47 -12.43 -9.95
N GLY A 198 7.91 -11.56 -10.85
CA GLY A 198 7.05 -10.80 -11.75
C GLY A 198 6.01 -11.68 -12.46
N ARG A 199 4.76 -11.22 -12.42
CA ARG A 199 3.58 -11.86 -13.01
C ARG A 199 2.46 -10.87 -13.26
N CYS A 200 1.39 -11.30 -13.90
CA CYS A 200 0.18 -10.51 -14.03
C CYS A 200 -0.72 -10.65 -12.80
N PHE A 201 -1.27 -9.54 -12.36
CA PHE A 201 -2.32 -9.44 -11.35
C PHE A 201 -3.53 -8.73 -11.95
N LYS A 202 -4.65 -8.83 -11.25
CA LYS A 202 -5.81 -7.99 -11.53
C LYS A 202 -6.32 -7.34 -10.26
N LEU A 203 -6.62 -6.06 -10.36
CA LEU A 203 -7.31 -5.28 -9.35
C LEU A 203 -8.79 -5.23 -9.73
N VAL A 204 -9.65 -5.66 -8.83
CA VAL A 204 -11.10 -5.63 -8.97
C VAL A 204 -11.64 -4.52 -8.09
N ALA A 205 -12.43 -3.62 -8.66
CA ALA A 205 -13.10 -2.55 -7.94
C ALA A 205 -14.61 -2.79 -7.96
N THR A 206 -15.21 -2.87 -6.78
CA THR A 206 -16.64 -3.09 -6.56
C THR A 206 -17.23 -1.98 -5.69
N GLY A 207 -18.52 -1.71 -5.90
CA GLY A 207 -19.30 -0.79 -5.05
C GLY A 207 -20.11 -1.57 -4.04
N ALA A 208 -20.18 -1.09 -2.79
CA ALA A 208 -20.98 -1.74 -1.75
C ALA A 208 -22.51 -1.65 -1.97
N ASP A 209 -22.97 -0.70 -2.79
CA ASP A 209 -24.38 -0.42 -3.05
C ASP A 209 -24.63 -0.50 -4.57
N ASP A 210 -25.52 -1.41 -4.96
CA ASP A 210 -25.85 -1.74 -6.35
C ASP A 210 -26.53 -0.59 -7.10
N GLN A 211 -27.00 0.44 -6.40
CA GLN A 211 -27.65 1.62 -6.99
C GLN A 211 -26.75 2.85 -7.03
N LYS A 212 -25.53 2.76 -6.48
CA LYS A 212 -24.59 3.88 -6.44
C LYS A 212 -23.37 3.60 -7.29
N ALA A 213 -22.83 4.67 -7.87
CA ALA A 213 -21.58 4.62 -8.61
C ALA A 213 -20.61 5.67 -8.06
N ASN A 214 -19.31 5.40 -8.23
CA ASN A 214 -18.25 6.35 -7.94
C ASN A 214 -17.05 6.09 -8.87
N ALA A 215 -16.12 7.02 -8.93
CA ALA A 215 -14.88 6.89 -9.67
C ALA A 215 -13.71 6.63 -8.73
N PHE A 216 -12.65 6.02 -9.24
CA PHE A 216 -11.38 5.91 -8.54
C PHE A 216 -10.21 6.17 -9.49
N LEU A 217 -9.13 6.66 -8.91
CA LEU A 217 -7.83 6.79 -9.54
C LEU A 217 -6.85 5.86 -8.83
N ALA A 218 -6.48 4.77 -9.50
CA ALA A 218 -5.47 3.85 -9.03
C ALA A 218 -4.08 4.25 -9.56
N ARG A 219 -3.10 4.29 -8.67
CA ARG A 219 -1.68 4.47 -9.00
C ARG A 219 -0.92 3.25 -8.55
N VAL A 220 -0.24 2.62 -9.49
CA VAL A 220 0.41 1.33 -9.29
C VAL A 220 1.92 1.50 -9.40
N SER A 221 2.65 0.96 -8.43
CA SER A 221 4.11 0.97 -8.40
C SER A 221 4.69 -0.30 -7.77
N VAL A 222 5.94 -0.63 -8.10
CA VAL A 222 6.64 -1.81 -7.58
C VAL A 222 7.99 -1.49 -6.96
N VAL A 223 8.18 -1.84 -5.70
CA VAL A 223 9.50 -1.84 -5.05
C VAL A 223 10.17 -3.18 -5.34
N SER A 224 11.16 -3.21 -6.21
CA SER A 224 11.82 -4.46 -6.63
C SER A 224 12.67 -5.06 -5.52
N HIS A 225 12.65 -6.38 -5.38
CA HIS A 225 13.72 -7.09 -4.68
C HIS A 225 14.98 -7.07 -5.57
N TYR A 226 16.13 -6.71 -5.00
CA TYR A 226 17.42 -6.69 -5.70
C TYR A 226 18.15 -8.02 -5.57
#